data_AF-A0A447N5R2-F1
#
_entry.id   AF-A0A447N5R2-F1
#
_cell.length_a   1.000
_cell.length_b   1.000
_cell.length_c   1.000
_cell.angle_alpha   90.00
_cell.angle_beta   90.00
_cell.angle_gamma   90.00
#
_symmetry.space_group_name_H-M   'P 1'
#
loop_
_entity.id
_entity.type
_entity.pdbx_description
1 polymer ?
#
loop_
_entity_poly.entity_id
_entity_poly.type
_entity_poly.pdbx_seq_one_letter_code
_entity_poly.pdbx_strand_id
1 'polypeptide(L)'
;MKSSSCLDWNDLLLRDRFSKSDIKNYRYYGDLLLAKSPTEKALLMHQHNEWHSFYFEYGSRMYWFELDLDRYTRALDRITNTGTEVIQEWEAREKAVKESGCVTEIANCWLTPLYFQRSEPTDESWYYVKVNMPNRPAVKDTFTANQLTSSAEFKKRLLHIAKGLCIREYQTAG
;
A
#
# COMPACT_ATOMS: atom_id res chain seq x y z
N MET A 1 11.05 5.24 -28.41
CA MET A 1 10.89 4.11 -27.46
C MET A 1 9.40 3.94 -27.21
N LYS A 2 8.80 2.83 -27.66
CA LYS A 2 7.40 2.53 -27.34
C LYS A 2 7.31 2.39 -25.82
N SER A 3 6.58 3.27 -25.15
CA SER A 3 6.12 2.99 -23.79
C SER A 3 5.41 1.64 -23.83
N SER A 4 5.61 0.81 -22.81
CA SER A 4 4.80 -0.38 -22.58
C SER A 4 3.35 0.04 -22.73
N SER A 5 2.71 -0.34 -23.84
CA SER A 5 1.41 0.20 -24.23
C SER A 5 0.41 -0.28 -23.21
N CYS A 6 0.00 0.63 -22.32
CA CYS A 6 -1.16 0.42 -21.47
C CYS A 6 -2.29 -0.02 -22.40
N LEU A 7 -2.72 -1.28 -22.27
CA LEU A 7 -3.79 -1.83 -23.09
C LEU A 7 -5.02 -0.96 -22.86
N ASP A 8 -5.54 -0.38 -23.93
CA ASP A 8 -6.76 0.39 -23.85
C ASP A 8 -8.00 -0.53 -23.83
N TRP A 9 -9.18 0.04 -23.63
CA TRP A 9 -10.42 -0.73 -23.58
C TRP A 9 -10.74 -1.47 -24.89
N ASN A 10 -10.30 -0.91 -26.03
CA ASN A 10 -10.49 -1.53 -27.34
C ASN A 10 -9.54 -2.74 -27.52
N ASP A 11 -8.30 -2.62 -27.05
CA ASP A 11 -7.32 -3.69 -26.95
C ASP A 11 -7.82 -4.87 -26.09
N LEU A 12 -8.52 -4.59 -25.00
CA LEU A 12 -9.13 -5.61 -24.15
C LEU A 12 -10.34 -6.28 -24.84
N LEU A 13 -11.10 -5.51 -25.62
CA LEU A 13 -12.26 -6.01 -26.37
C LEU A 13 -11.84 -6.99 -27.45
N LEU A 14 -10.83 -6.60 -28.24
CA LEU A 14 -10.26 -7.42 -29.30
C LEU A 14 -9.58 -8.70 -28.77
N ARG A 15 -9.29 -8.77 -27.47
CA ARG A 15 -8.67 -9.92 -26.79
C ARG A 15 -9.67 -10.75 -25.98
N ASP A 16 -10.97 -10.51 -26.14
CA ASP A 16 -12.06 -11.18 -25.40
C ASP A 16 -11.89 -11.14 -23.86
N ARG A 17 -11.27 -10.07 -23.33
CA ARG A 17 -11.03 -9.86 -21.89
C ARG A 17 -12.22 -9.20 -21.19
N PHE A 18 -13.44 -9.49 -21.63
CA PHE A 18 -14.69 -9.01 -21.02
C PHE A 18 -15.54 -10.16 -20.47
N SER A 19 -14.90 -11.24 -20.06
CA SER A 19 -15.61 -12.29 -19.32
C SER A 19 -16.24 -11.72 -18.05
N LYS A 20 -17.24 -12.41 -17.48
CA LYS A 20 -17.87 -11.99 -16.22
C LYS A 20 -16.84 -11.82 -15.09
N SER A 21 -15.78 -12.66 -15.08
CA SER A 21 -14.65 -12.54 -14.16
C SER A 21 -13.81 -11.30 -14.42
N ASP A 22 -13.51 -10.97 -15.68
CA ASP A 22 -12.73 -9.78 -16.01
C ASP A 22 -13.46 -8.51 -15.57
N ILE A 23 -14.77 -8.43 -15.85
CA ILE A 23 -15.62 -7.31 -15.43
C ILE A 23 -15.63 -7.19 -13.90
N LYS A 24 -15.69 -8.31 -13.17
CA LYS A 24 -15.61 -8.31 -11.70
C LYS A 24 -14.27 -7.73 -11.23
N ASN A 25 -13.16 -8.12 -11.84
CA ASN A 25 -11.83 -7.60 -11.52
C ASN A 25 -11.71 -6.10 -11.84
N TYR A 26 -12.25 -5.64 -12.97
CA TYR A 26 -12.24 -4.23 -13.33
C TYR A 26 -13.03 -3.37 -12.36
N ARG A 27 -14.20 -3.85 -11.91
CA ARG A 27 -14.97 -3.19 -10.85
C ARG A 27 -14.19 -3.13 -9.54
N TYR A 28 -13.57 -4.23 -9.15
CA TYR A 28 -12.71 -4.27 -7.97
C TYR A 28 -11.57 -3.24 -8.03
N TYR A 29 -10.87 -3.12 -9.16
CA TYR A 29 -9.85 -2.07 -9.32
C TYR A 29 -10.42 -0.66 -9.26
N GLY A 30 -11.64 -0.46 -9.78
CA GLY A 30 -12.39 0.78 -9.61
C GLY A 30 -12.68 1.10 -8.14
N ASP A 31 -13.18 0.12 -7.40
CA ASP A 31 -13.49 0.27 -5.97
C ASP A 31 -12.21 0.58 -5.16
N LEU A 32 -11.09 -0.08 -5.46
CA LEU A 32 -9.79 0.23 -4.85
C LEU A 32 -9.30 1.65 -5.13
N LEU A 33 -9.56 2.17 -6.33
CA LEU A 33 -9.17 3.54 -6.72
C LEU A 33 -10.05 4.58 -6.04
N LEU A 34 -11.32 4.25 -5.83
CA LEU A 34 -12.34 5.12 -5.23
C LEU A 34 -12.43 5.01 -3.70
N ALA A 35 -11.66 4.12 -3.09
CA ALA A 35 -11.61 3.95 -1.64
C ALA A 35 -11.32 5.29 -0.94
N LYS A 36 -12.13 5.64 0.05
CA LYS A 36 -12.10 6.94 0.75
C LYS A 36 -11.14 6.94 1.93
N SER A 37 -10.74 5.77 2.40
CA SER A 37 -9.82 5.60 3.52
C SER A 37 -8.86 4.43 3.27
N PRO A 38 -7.66 4.44 3.90
CA PRO A 38 -6.74 3.31 3.79
C PRO A 38 -7.35 2.02 4.35
N THR A 39 -8.24 2.14 5.34
CA THR A 39 -9.04 1.04 5.91
C THR A 39 -9.96 0.40 4.88
N GLU A 40 -10.77 1.20 4.20
CA GLU A 40 -11.67 0.71 3.15
C GLU A 40 -10.87 0.00 2.05
N LYS A 41 -9.76 0.60 1.60
CA LYS A 41 -8.88 -0.01 0.60
C LYS A 41 -8.32 -1.35 1.06
N ALA A 42 -7.84 -1.44 2.31
CA ALA A 42 -7.29 -2.68 2.86
C ALA A 42 -8.37 -3.78 2.98
N LEU A 43 -9.57 -3.44 3.43
CA LEU A 43 -10.69 -4.39 3.51
C LEU A 43 -11.08 -4.93 2.14
N LEU A 44 -11.17 -4.07 1.12
CA LEU A 44 -11.41 -4.49 -0.26
C LEU A 44 -10.30 -5.45 -0.74
N MET A 45 -9.03 -5.14 -0.46
CA MET A 45 -7.91 -6.02 -0.78
C MET A 45 -8.01 -7.38 -0.09
N HIS A 46 -8.35 -7.39 1.20
CA HIS A 46 -8.54 -8.62 1.96
C HIS A 46 -9.68 -9.47 1.41
N GLN A 47 -10.85 -8.87 1.13
CA GLN A 47 -12.01 -9.61 0.61
C GLN A 47 -11.77 -10.21 -0.77
N HIS A 48 -10.93 -9.58 -1.60
CA HIS A 48 -10.64 -10.06 -2.95
C HIS A 48 -9.53 -11.11 -2.98
N ASN A 49 -8.46 -10.94 -2.19
CA ASN A 49 -7.27 -11.79 -2.23
C ASN A 49 -7.17 -12.81 -1.09
N GLU A 50 -8.03 -12.69 -0.07
CA GLU A 50 -8.02 -13.50 1.16
C GLU A 50 -6.72 -13.39 1.98
N TRP A 51 -5.92 -12.34 1.76
CA TRP A 51 -4.65 -12.14 2.46
C TRP A 51 -4.84 -11.57 3.86
N HIS A 52 -4.25 -12.19 4.87
CA HIS A 52 -4.35 -11.75 6.27
C HIS A 52 -3.39 -10.63 6.65
N SER A 53 -2.25 -10.50 5.96
CA SER A 53 -1.30 -9.41 6.17
C SER A 53 -0.62 -8.99 4.87
N PHE A 54 -0.47 -7.69 4.66
CA PHE A 54 0.18 -7.13 3.48
C PHE A 54 0.49 -5.64 3.65
N TYR A 55 1.44 -5.13 2.89
CA TYR A 55 1.65 -3.69 2.74
C TYR A 55 0.85 -3.16 1.54
N PHE A 56 0.41 -1.91 1.61
CA PHE A 56 -0.27 -1.25 0.50
C PHE A 56 -0.01 0.26 0.50
N GLU A 57 -0.26 0.86 -0.66
CA GLU A 57 -0.16 2.31 -0.88
C GLU A 57 -1.53 2.96 -0.71
N TYR A 58 -1.57 4.11 -0.04
CA TYR A 58 -2.73 4.99 -0.05
C TYR A 58 -2.27 6.45 0.09
N GLY A 59 -2.62 7.31 -0.87
CA GLY A 59 -2.29 8.75 -0.80
C GLY A 59 -0.78 9.03 -0.74
N SER A 60 0.04 8.26 -1.47
CA SER A 60 1.51 8.30 -1.43
C SER A 60 2.12 8.00 -0.05
N ARG A 61 1.42 7.24 0.79
CA ARG A 61 1.91 6.71 2.07
C ARG A 61 1.84 5.19 2.05
N MET A 62 2.68 4.57 2.87
CA MET A 62 2.76 3.13 3.02
C MET A 62 2.07 2.71 4.31
N TYR A 63 1.15 1.78 4.17
CA TYR A 63 0.40 1.18 5.26
C TYR A 63 0.71 -0.31 5.33
N TRP A 64 0.72 -0.83 6.56
CA TRP A 64 0.72 -2.25 6.86
C TRP A 64 -0.69 -2.64 7.32
N PHE A 65 -1.26 -3.64 6.67
CA PHE A 65 -2.49 -4.27 7.09
C PHE A 65 -2.18 -5.62 7.74
N GLU A 66 -2.81 -5.87 8.88
CA GLU A 66 -2.79 -7.15 9.58
C GLU A 66 -4.12 -7.38 10.27
N LEU A 67 -4.83 -8.41 9.84
CA LEU A 67 -6.14 -8.74 10.40
C LEU A 67 -5.98 -9.64 11.63
N ASP A 68 -6.14 -9.05 12.81
CA ASP A 68 -6.38 -9.77 14.04
C ASP A 68 -7.90 -9.99 14.18
N LEU A 69 -8.36 -11.18 13.79
CA LEU A 69 -9.78 -11.56 13.80
C LEU A 69 -10.41 -11.41 15.20
N ASP A 70 -9.67 -11.71 16.26
CA ASP A 70 -10.17 -11.62 17.64
C ASP A 70 -10.36 -10.16 18.07
N ARG A 71 -9.41 -9.29 17.71
CA ARG A 71 -9.56 -7.85 17.99
C ARG A 71 -10.66 -7.23 17.17
N TYR A 72 -10.75 -7.60 15.89
CA TYR A 72 -11.75 -7.08 14.98
C TYR A 72 -13.17 -7.49 15.38
N THR A 73 -13.40 -8.76 15.67
CA THR A 73 -14.70 -9.27 16.15
C THR A 73 -15.12 -8.60 17.45
N ARG A 74 -14.22 -8.52 18.44
CA ARG A 74 -14.51 -7.82 19.71
C ARG A 74 -14.81 -6.33 19.51
N ALA A 75 -14.13 -5.65 18.58
CA ALA A 75 -14.41 -4.25 18.27
C ALA A 75 -15.77 -4.07 17.59
N LEU A 76 -16.08 -4.91 16.58
CA LEU A 76 -17.38 -4.93 15.93
C LEU A 76 -18.52 -5.19 16.91
N ASP A 77 -18.38 -6.18 17.78
CA ASP A 77 -19.39 -6.54 18.77
C ASP A 77 -19.63 -5.40 19.76
N ARG A 78 -18.57 -4.71 20.20
CA ARG A 78 -18.71 -3.52 21.06
C ARG A 78 -19.46 -2.40 20.36
N ILE A 79 -19.09 -2.06 19.12
CA ILE A 79 -19.71 -0.96 18.37
C ILE A 79 -21.18 -1.27 18.06
N THR A 80 -21.48 -2.52 17.71
CA THR A 80 -22.83 -2.95 17.35
C THR A 80 -23.76 -3.06 18.57
N ASN A 81 -23.27 -3.57 19.70
CA ASN A 81 -24.09 -3.76 20.91
C ASN A 81 -24.19 -2.52 21.82
N THR A 82 -23.27 -1.57 21.71
CA THR A 82 -23.24 -0.36 22.56
C THR A 82 -23.89 0.85 21.88
N GLY A 83 -24.16 0.79 20.57
CA GLY A 83 -24.73 1.89 19.82
C GLY A 83 -26.19 2.16 20.18
N THR A 84 -26.46 3.28 20.87
CA THR A 84 -27.81 3.85 21.04
C THR A 84 -28.38 4.36 19.70
N GLU A 85 -27.55 4.49 18.67
CA GLU A 85 -27.89 5.01 17.34
C GLU A 85 -27.73 3.93 16.26
N VAL A 86 -28.59 3.95 15.25
CA VAL A 86 -28.49 3.09 14.07
C VAL A 86 -27.30 3.54 13.23
N ILE A 87 -26.12 2.98 13.51
CA ILE A 87 -24.91 3.17 12.71
C ILE A 87 -25.05 2.33 11.44
N GLN A 88 -24.77 2.93 10.27
CA GLN A 88 -24.74 2.18 9.01
C GLN A 88 -23.64 1.12 9.04
N GLU A 89 -23.87 -0.05 8.44
CA GLU A 89 -22.96 -1.21 8.53
C GLU A 89 -21.52 -0.87 8.07
N TRP A 90 -21.37 -0.03 7.04
CA TRP A 90 -20.07 0.40 6.55
C TRP A 90 -19.29 1.28 7.54
N GLU A 91 -19.99 2.12 8.30
CA GLU A 91 -19.38 3.02 9.29
C GLU A 91 -18.95 2.25 10.56
N ALA A 92 -19.75 1.24 10.95
CA ALA A 92 -19.40 0.34 12.04
C ALA A 92 -18.13 -0.48 11.73
N ARG A 93 -18.00 -0.96 10.49
CA ARG A 93 -16.79 -1.68 10.03
C ARG A 93 -15.55 -0.78 10.02
N GLU A 94 -15.69 0.47 9.57
CA GLU A 94 -14.57 1.43 9.59
C GLU A 94 -14.12 1.76 11.01
N LYS A 95 -15.06 1.97 11.94
CA LYS A 95 -14.76 2.16 13.37
C LYS A 95 -14.09 0.92 13.98
N ALA A 96 -14.57 -0.28 13.66
CA ALA A 96 -14.01 -1.51 14.20
C ALA A 96 -12.58 -1.76 13.73
N VAL A 97 -12.27 -1.53 12.45
CA VAL A 97 -10.89 -1.64 11.95
C VAL A 97 -9.98 -0.58 12.58
N LYS A 98 -10.50 0.63 12.78
CA LYS A 98 -9.74 1.69 13.44
C LYS A 98 -9.46 1.37 14.91
N GLU A 99 -10.41 0.79 15.63
CA GLU A 99 -10.25 0.33 17.02
C GLU A 99 -9.37 -0.92 17.15
N SER A 100 -9.45 -1.85 16.20
CA SER A 100 -8.65 -3.08 16.23
C SER A 100 -7.18 -2.85 15.86
N GLY A 101 -6.87 -1.70 15.25
CA GLY A 101 -5.51 -1.33 14.84
C GLY A 101 -5.01 -2.13 13.64
N CYS A 102 -5.90 -2.71 12.83
CA CYS A 102 -5.50 -3.57 11.72
C CYS A 102 -4.77 -2.83 10.59
N VAL A 103 -4.84 -1.50 10.54
CA VAL A 103 -4.13 -0.68 9.56
C VAL A 103 -3.18 0.26 10.29
N THR A 104 -1.88 0.09 10.05
CA THR A 104 -0.83 0.93 10.64
C THR A 104 -0.06 1.66 9.55
N GLU A 105 0.05 3.00 9.64
CA GLU A 105 0.95 3.75 8.77
C GLU A 105 2.40 3.45 9.16
N ILE A 106 3.15 2.84 8.23
CA ILE A 106 4.56 2.47 8.45
C ILE A 106 5.52 3.45 7.80
N ALA A 107 5.12 4.14 6.73
CA ALA A 107 5.91 5.20 6.13
C ALA A 107 5.05 6.33 5.59
N ASN A 108 5.50 7.57 5.78
CA ASN A 108 4.88 8.76 5.21
C ASN A 108 5.29 9.02 3.75
N CYS A 109 5.75 7.99 3.05
CA CYS A 109 6.12 8.00 1.64
C CYS A 109 5.87 6.64 0.99
N TRP A 110 5.81 6.62 -0.34
CA TRP A 110 5.79 5.40 -1.13
C TRP A 110 7.04 5.31 -1.99
N LEU A 111 7.70 4.16 -1.95
CA LEU A 111 8.94 3.90 -2.68
C LEU A 111 8.64 3.06 -3.91
N THR A 112 9.08 3.51 -5.08
CA THR A 112 8.94 2.77 -6.33
C THR A 112 10.32 2.50 -6.91
N PRO A 113 10.79 1.23 -6.91
CA PRO A 113 12.03 0.90 -7.58
C PRO A 113 11.88 1.15 -9.09
N LEU A 114 12.86 1.79 -9.70
CA LEU A 114 12.84 2.12 -11.13
C LEU A 114 13.71 1.16 -11.93
N TYR A 115 15.01 1.11 -11.64
CA TYR A 115 15.96 0.25 -12.31
C TYR A 115 17.24 0.08 -11.49
N PHE A 116 18.00 -0.95 -11.84
CA PHE A 116 19.31 -1.26 -11.27
C PHE A 116 20.39 -0.89 -12.27
N GLN A 117 21.45 -0.24 -11.80
CA GLN A 117 22.62 0.10 -12.59
C GLN A 117 23.86 -0.48 -11.94
N ARG A 118 24.68 -1.20 -12.71
CA ARG A 118 25.99 -1.72 -12.28
C ARG A 118 27.08 -1.18 -13.18
N SER A 119 28.17 -0.73 -12.58
CA SER A 119 29.40 -0.37 -13.27
C SER A 119 30.32 -1.60 -13.27
N GLU A 120 30.58 -2.20 -14.42
CA GLU A 120 31.52 -3.32 -14.55
C GLU A 120 32.97 -2.94 -14.19
N PRO A 121 33.49 -1.74 -14.55
CA PRO A 121 34.88 -1.38 -14.26
C PRO A 121 35.18 -1.19 -12.77
N THR A 122 34.21 -0.70 -11.98
CA THR A 122 34.39 -0.42 -10.55
C THR A 122 33.70 -1.43 -9.63
N ASP A 123 32.94 -2.37 -10.21
CA ASP A 123 32.05 -3.30 -9.51
C ASP A 123 31.03 -2.62 -8.56
N GLU A 124 30.72 -1.35 -8.81
CA GLU A 124 29.76 -0.59 -8.03
C GLU A 124 28.34 -0.80 -8.56
N SER A 125 27.36 -0.72 -7.67
CA SER A 125 25.96 -0.89 -8.01
C SER A 125 25.03 0.08 -7.30
N TRP A 126 24.05 0.57 -8.05
CA TRP A 126 23.07 1.55 -7.60
C TRP A 126 21.65 1.10 -7.95
N TYR A 127 20.76 1.30 -6.99
CA TYR A 127 19.33 1.05 -7.11
C TYR A 127 18.63 2.39 -7.17
N TYR A 128 18.07 2.72 -8.34
CA TYR A 128 17.31 3.96 -8.53
C TYR A 128 15.90 3.78 -7.99
N VAL A 129 15.49 4.67 -7.09
CA VAL A 129 14.18 4.62 -6.44
C VAL A 129 13.51 5.99 -6.56
N LYS A 130 12.22 5.97 -6.91
CA LYS A 130 11.35 7.15 -6.82
C LYS A 130 10.66 7.16 -5.46
N VAL A 131 10.82 8.25 -4.72
CA VAL A 131 10.17 8.51 -3.45
C VAL A 131 8.99 9.45 -3.67
N ASN A 132 7.78 8.92 -3.59
CA ASN A 132 6.55 9.71 -3.65
C ASN A 132 6.16 10.15 -2.22
N MET A 133 5.75 11.40 -2.07
CA MET A 133 5.37 11.98 -0.79
C MET A 133 4.02 12.70 -0.91
N PRO A 134 3.21 12.70 0.15
CA PRO A 134 2.00 13.53 0.19
C PRO A 134 2.38 15.01 0.06
N ASN A 135 1.71 15.74 -0.83
CA ASN A 135 1.81 17.19 -0.99
C ASN A 135 3.23 17.72 -1.31
N ARG A 136 4.13 16.86 -1.81
CA ARG A 136 5.48 17.26 -2.23
C ARG A 136 5.83 16.62 -3.58
N PRO A 137 6.70 17.25 -4.39
CA PRO A 137 7.22 16.62 -5.59
C PRO A 137 7.93 15.31 -5.27
N ALA A 138 7.72 14.31 -6.12
CA ALA A 138 8.45 13.06 -5.98
C ALA A 138 9.94 13.27 -6.26
N VAL A 139 10.79 12.66 -5.44
CA VAL A 139 12.25 12.72 -5.59
C VAL A 139 12.73 11.40 -6.19
N LYS A 140 13.75 11.44 -7.04
CA LYS A 140 14.41 10.24 -7.58
C LYS A 140 15.87 10.28 -7.14
N ASP A 141 16.31 9.23 -6.49
CA ASP A 141 17.70 9.11 -6.03
C ASP A 141 18.10 7.63 -5.96
N THR A 142 19.38 7.39 -5.68
CA THR A 142 19.98 6.06 -5.61
C THR A 142 20.23 5.59 -4.18
N PHE A 143 20.13 4.29 -4.00
CA PHE A 143 20.63 3.55 -2.85
C PHE A 143 21.74 2.58 -3.30
N THR A 144 22.72 2.34 -2.43
CA THR A 144 23.67 1.23 -2.59
C THR A 144 23.11 -0.06 -1.98
N ALA A 145 23.67 -1.22 -2.31
CA ALA A 145 23.26 -2.50 -1.72
C ALA A 145 23.27 -2.48 -0.19
N ASN A 146 24.34 -1.94 0.42
CA ASN A 146 24.47 -1.82 1.87
C ASN A 146 23.41 -0.89 2.49
N GLN A 147 23.02 0.17 1.78
CA GLN A 147 21.97 1.09 2.25
C GLN A 147 20.57 0.48 2.14
N LEU A 148 20.33 -0.49 1.26
CA LEU A 148 19.04 -1.17 1.17
C LEU A 148 18.88 -2.30 2.18
N THR A 149 19.95 -3.03 2.48
CA THR A 149 19.88 -4.21 3.34
C THR A 149 19.90 -3.87 4.83
N SER A 150 20.52 -2.75 5.22
CA SER A 150 20.56 -2.29 6.62
C SER A 150 19.46 -1.29 6.91
N SER A 151 18.55 -1.60 7.85
CA SER A 151 17.47 -0.69 8.29
C SER A 151 18.00 0.69 8.72
N ALA A 152 19.10 0.72 9.46
CA ALA A 152 19.68 1.97 9.97
C ALA A 152 20.23 2.83 8.82
N GLU A 153 20.99 2.24 7.90
CA GLU A 153 21.56 2.97 6.75
C GLU A 153 20.47 3.38 5.76
N PHE A 154 19.43 2.57 5.60
CA PHE A 154 18.27 2.90 4.80
C PHE A 154 17.56 4.15 5.32
N LYS A 155 17.25 4.18 6.62
CA LYS A 155 16.61 5.34 7.27
C LYS A 155 17.47 6.59 7.16
N LYS A 156 18.78 6.49 7.41
CA LYS A 156 19.73 7.61 7.27
C LYS A 156 19.73 8.15 5.84
N ARG A 157 19.85 7.26 4.84
CA ARG A 157 19.85 7.64 3.42
C ARG A 157 18.53 8.28 3.01
N LEU A 158 17.41 7.73 3.45
CA LEU A 158 16.08 8.27 3.15
C LEU A 158 15.89 9.68 3.71
N LEU A 159 16.34 9.93 4.93
CA LEU A 159 16.33 11.27 5.55
C LEU A 159 17.23 12.27 4.81
N HIS A 160 18.33 11.79 4.22
CA HIS A 160 19.19 12.59 3.34
C HIS A 160 18.52 12.95 2.02
N ILE A 161 17.74 12.04 1.43
CA ILE A 161 17.02 12.25 0.16
C ILE A 161 15.88 13.24 0.34
N ALA A 162 15.09 13.09 1.42
CA ALA A 162 13.96 13.97 1.69
C ALA A 162 13.74 14.19 3.19
N LYS A 163 13.72 15.47 3.57
CA LYS A 163 13.57 15.91 4.96
C LYS A 163 12.19 15.57 5.52
N GLY A 164 12.14 15.03 6.73
CA GLY A 164 10.90 14.71 7.44
C GLY A 164 10.25 13.40 7.01
N LEU A 165 10.95 12.56 6.26
CA LEU A 165 10.53 11.18 6.03
C LEU A 165 10.71 10.36 7.30
N CYS A 166 9.69 9.57 7.62
CA CYS A 166 9.70 8.68 8.76
C CYS A 166 9.27 7.29 8.31
N ILE A 167 10.07 6.29 8.65
CA ILE A 167 9.74 4.87 8.49
C ILE A 167 9.77 4.22 9.87
N ARG A 168 8.68 3.58 10.23
CA ARG A 168 8.53 2.79 11.45
C ARG A 168 8.94 1.36 11.15
N GLU A 169 9.73 0.78 12.05
CA GLU A 169 9.93 -0.67 12.02
C GLU A 169 8.64 -1.33 12.48
N TYR A 170 8.09 -2.19 11.63
CA TYR A 170 6.98 -3.04 12.02
C TYR A 170 7.59 -4.37 12.48
N GLN A 171 7.46 -4.66 13.78
CA GLN A 171 7.77 -5.98 14.30
C GLN A 171 6.52 -6.83 14.12
N THR A 172 6.53 -7.76 13.16
CA THR A 172 5.55 -8.84 13.13
C THR A 172 5.69 -9.62 14.44
N ALA A 173 4.61 -9.68 15.22
CA ALA A 173 4.55 -10.57 16.37
C ALA A 173 4.73 -12.00 15.85
N GLY A 174 5.83 -12.64 16.26
CA GLY A 174 6.12 -14.03 15.93
C GLY A 174 5.28 -15.01 16.74
#